data_AF-A0A7Y2YQW0-F1
#
_entry.id   AF-A0A7Y2YQW0-F1
#
_cell.length_a   1.000
_cell.length_b   1.000
_cell.length_c   1.000
_cell.angle_alpha   90.00
_cell.angle_beta   90.00
_cell.angle_gamma   90.00
#
_symmetry.space_group_name_H-M   'P 1'
#
loop_
_entity.id
_entity.type
_entity.pdbx_description
1 polymer ?
#
loop_
_entity_poly.entity_id
_entity_poly.type
_entity_poly.pdbx_seq_one_letter_code
_entity_poly.pdbx_strand_id
1 'polypeptide(L)'
;MLFNTVVAQEWMSSFAIAQKLALTQNKMLFVMWEGSIEYPLTVIVIDENGNKILVEDLFESEGLNTIIWENFVPVLLNETEYDDWYEEIKSKRSYLYKEKFDDDSIKIMDANGNMLSTAYISYDPLNFTAFVKRYSLDTSFLEQEIRNYQRNVDFYSAFYLGSKYVDYAIYTSDELRLEIIKLSQIYLEEAEAFLELQNYENENVLKERLELVKVYQELILNKPRKVIRKLKKLSKEEISDTNKSLVAFLYYTAYKIERDQKNVALWKTEVSLVNLKQAHIFINSLKK
;
A
#
# COMPACT_ATOMS: atom_id res chain seq x y z
N MET A 1 -25.29 -32.97 9.99
CA MET A 1 -24.18 -32.15 9.48
C MET A 1 -23.56 -31.50 10.70
N LEU A 2 -22.35 -31.91 11.10
CA LEU A 2 -21.69 -31.43 12.31
C LEU A 2 -21.14 -30.03 12.02
N PHE A 3 -21.72 -29.01 12.65
CA PHE A 3 -21.11 -27.68 12.72
C PHE A 3 -19.92 -27.81 13.67
N ASN A 4 -18.70 -27.84 13.13
CA ASN A 4 -17.52 -27.53 13.94
C ASN A 4 -17.59 -26.04 14.24
N THR A 5 -18.10 -25.70 15.43
CA THR A 5 -17.93 -24.37 16.02
C THR A 5 -16.47 -24.25 16.42
N VAL A 6 -15.62 -23.81 15.50
CA VAL A 6 -14.29 -23.32 15.85
C VAL A 6 -14.55 -22.03 16.62
N VAL A 7 -14.23 -22.02 17.91
CA VAL A 7 -14.21 -20.79 18.70
C VAL A 7 -13.27 -19.84 17.98
N ALA A 8 -13.78 -18.69 17.56
CA ALA A 8 -13.00 -17.71 16.83
C ALA A 8 -11.82 -17.25 17.70
N GLN A 9 -10.63 -17.16 17.11
CA GLN A 9 -9.39 -16.86 17.83
C GLN A 9 -9.43 -15.44 18.43
N GLU A 10 -8.91 -15.26 19.64
CA GLU A 10 -8.76 -13.94 20.26
C GLU A 10 -7.77 -13.06 19.48
N TRP A 11 -8.04 -11.76 19.40
CA TRP A 11 -7.17 -10.80 18.71
C TRP A 11 -5.79 -10.74 19.36
N MET A 12 -4.76 -10.47 18.55
CA MET A 12 -3.38 -10.47 19.03
C MET A 12 -3.08 -9.20 19.81
N SER A 13 -2.42 -9.30 20.96
CA SER A 13 -1.90 -8.15 21.71
C SER A 13 -0.43 -7.85 21.43
N SER A 14 0.33 -8.83 20.94
CA SER A 14 1.73 -8.63 20.56
C SER A 14 1.85 -8.22 19.09
N PHE A 15 2.07 -6.92 18.85
CA PHE A 15 2.25 -6.38 17.51
C PHE A 15 3.39 -7.06 16.75
N ALA A 16 4.53 -7.29 17.40
CA ALA A 16 5.68 -7.95 16.77
C ALA A 16 5.41 -9.40 16.34
N ILE A 17 4.58 -10.15 17.07
CA ILE A 17 4.16 -11.50 16.66
C ILE A 17 3.16 -11.41 15.50
N ALA A 18 2.22 -10.46 15.57
CA ALA A 18 1.24 -10.23 14.52
C ALA A 18 1.90 -9.86 13.18
N GLN A 19 2.92 -9.00 13.19
CA GLN A 19 3.73 -8.66 12.00
C GLN A 19 4.35 -9.90 11.34
N LYS A 20 4.92 -10.81 12.14
CA LYS A 20 5.50 -12.07 11.63
C LYS A 20 4.43 -13.01 11.06
N LEU A 21 3.26 -13.06 11.70
CA LEU A 21 2.14 -13.86 11.23
C LEU A 21 1.58 -13.31 9.92
N ALA A 22 1.37 -12.00 9.82
CA ALA A 22 0.89 -11.31 8.64
C ALA A 22 1.80 -11.58 7.43
N LEU A 23 3.12 -11.48 7.64
CA LEU A 23 4.11 -11.83 6.62
C LEU A 23 4.08 -13.31 6.23
N THR A 24 3.86 -14.22 7.18
CA THR A 24 3.83 -15.66 6.89
C THR A 24 2.55 -16.06 6.15
N GLN A 25 1.45 -15.37 6.41
CA GLN A 25 0.15 -15.64 5.81
C GLN A 25 -0.14 -14.78 4.57
N ASN A 26 0.76 -13.87 4.18
CA ASN A 26 0.56 -12.91 3.10
C ASN A 26 -0.72 -12.07 3.27
N LYS A 27 -0.96 -11.59 4.50
CA LYS A 27 -2.12 -10.79 4.89
C LYS A 27 -1.73 -9.40 5.37
N MET A 28 -2.70 -8.49 5.32
CA MET A 28 -2.63 -7.20 6.02
C MET A 28 -3.00 -7.37 7.49
N LEU A 29 -2.55 -6.44 8.32
CA LEU A 29 -2.96 -6.32 9.72
C LEU A 29 -4.29 -5.55 9.80
N PHE A 30 -5.20 -6.02 10.64
CA PHE A 30 -6.44 -5.34 11.01
C PHE A 30 -6.27 -4.83 12.45
N VAL A 31 -6.04 -3.54 12.61
CA VAL A 31 -5.49 -2.97 13.84
C VAL A 31 -6.45 -1.96 14.45
N MET A 32 -6.63 -2.05 15.77
CA MET A 32 -7.36 -1.07 16.58
C MET A 32 -6.61 -0.82 17.87
N TRP A 33 -6.88 0.31 18.52
CA TRP A 33 -6.45 0.51 19.91
C TRP A 33 -7.33 -0.33 20.85
N GLU A 34 -6.76 -0.81 21.95
CA GLU A 34 -7.51 -1.63 22.91
C GLU A 34 -8.69 -0.87 23.53
N GLY A 35 -8.61 0.45 23.73
CA GLY A 35 -9.74 1.23 24.24
C GLY A 35 -10.90 1.33 23.25
N SER A 36 -10.62 1.22 21.95
CA SER A 36 -11.63 1.36 20.90
C SER A 36 -12.64 0.21 20.86
N ILE A 37 -12.33 -0.94 21.49
CA ILE A 37 -13.26 -2.08 21.57
C ILE A 37 -14.18 -2.06 22.81
N GLU A 38 -14.06 -1.04 23.66
CA GLU A 38 -14.96 -0.87 24.81
C GLU A 38 -16.37 -0.39 24.41
N TYR A 39 -16.52 0.11 23.18
CA TYR A 39 -17.78 0.59 22.63
C TYR A 39 -18.20 -0.26 21.44
N PRO A 40 -19.50 -0.55 21.28
CA PRO A 40 -19.97 -1.38 20.19
C PRO A 40 -19.74 -0.71 18.84
N LEU A 41 -19.19 -1.47 17.89
CA LEU A 41 -19.02 -1.01 16.51
C LEU A 41 -20.12 -1.59 15.63
N THR A 42 -21.16 -0.79 15.35
CA THR A 42 -22.26 -1.21 14.49
C THR A 42 -21.83 -1.26 13.02
N VAL A 43 -22.10 -2.40 12.37
CA VAL A 43 -21.74 -2.63 10.97
C VAL A 43 -22.88 -3.15 10.12
N ILE A 44 -22.82 -2.84 8.82
CA ILE A 44 -23.66 -3.45 7.79
C ILE A 44 -22.87 -4.56 7.10
N VAL A 45 -23.47 -5.75 7.05
CA VAL A 45 -23.01 -6.91 6.30
C VAL A 45 -23.95 -7.13 5.13
N ILE A 46 -23.41 -7.41 3.94
CA ILE A 46 -24.18 -7.80 2.77
C ILE A 46 -24.07 -9.33 2.64
N ASP A 47 -25.21 -10.02 2.74
CA ASP A 47 -25.26 -11.49 2.59
C ASP A 47 -25.10 -11.93 1.12
N GLU A 48 -25.03 -13.24 0.89
CA GLU A 48 -24.89 -13.82 -0.45
C GLU A 48 -26.05 -13.47 -1.41
N ASN A 49 -27.22 -13.16 -0.86
CA ASN A 49 -28.41 -12.76 -1.62
C ASN A 49 -28.47 -11.24 -1.87
N GLY A 50 -27.51 -10.47 -1.34
CA GLY A 50 -27.46 -9.01 -1.43
C GLY A 50 -28.27 -8.27 -0.36
N ASN A 51 -28.81 -8.98 0.64
CA ASN A 51 -29.53 -8.35 1.75
C ASN A 51 -28.56 -7.67 2.71
N LYS A 52 -28.96 -6.50 3.22
CA LYS A 52 -28.22 -5.78 4.25
C LYS A 52 -28.66 -6.25 5.62
N ILE A 53 -27.72 -6.79 6.39
CA ILE A 53 -27.89 -7.22 7.76
C ILE A 53 -27.15 -6.22 8.64
N LEU A 54 -27.85 -5.66 9.63
CA LEU A 54 -27.25 -4.81 10.65
C LEU A 54 -26.74 -5.71 11.78
N VAL A 55 -25.48 -5.54 12.14
CA VAL A 55 -24.86 -6.18 13.30
C VAL A 55 -24.53 -5.07 14.30
N GLU A 56 -25.13 -5.12 15.48
CA GLU A 56 -25.06 -4.04 16.48
C GLU A 56 -23.63 -3.86 17.01
N ASP A 57 -22.91 -4.97 17.17
CA ASP A 57 -21.51 -4.95 17.59
C ASP A 57 -20.68 -5.96 16.79
N LEU A 58 -19.65 -5.46 16.09
CA LEU A 58 -18.66 -6.26 15.39
C LEU A 58 -17.89 -7.19 16.33
N PHE A 59 -17.60 -6.75 17.56
CA PHE A 59 -16.71 -7.46 18.48
C PHE A 59 -17.38 -8.67 19.16
N GLU A 60 -18.71 -8.64 19.30
CA GLU A 60 -19.49 -9.76 19.86
C GLU A 60 -19.83 -10.83 18.81
N SER A 61 -19.60 -10.56 17.52
CA SER A 61 -19.98 -11.46 16.43
C SER A 61 -18.88 -12.47 16.08
N GLU A 62 -19.03 -13.73 16.54
CA GLU A 62 -18.10 -14.83 16.20
C GLU A 62 -17.94 -15.02 14.68
N GLY A 63 -19.02 -14.86 13.92
CA GLY A 63 -19.02 -14.98 12.47
C GLY A 63 -18.17 -13.90 11.79
N LEU A 64 -18.27 -12.64 12.25
CA LEU A 64 -17.44 -11.57 11.73
C LEU A 64 -15.99 -11.72 12.17
N ASN A 65 -15.73 -12.14 13.42
CA ASN A 65 -14.37 -12.43 13.87
C ASN A 65 -13.69 -13.50 13.01
N THR A 66 -14.43 -14.54 12.62
CA THR A 66 -13.94 -15.58 11.69
C THR A 66 -13.53 -14.97 10.35
N ILE A 67 -14.38 -14.12 9.76
CA ILE A 67 -14.09 -13.42 8.50
C ILE A 67 -12.85 -12.52 8.63
N ILE A 68 -12.68 -11.83 9.76
CA ILE A 68 -11.49 -11.00 10.03
C ILE A 68 -10.24 -11.87 10.02
N TRP A 69 -10.22 -12.98 10.74
CA TRP A 69 -9.08 -13.91 10.77
C TRP A 69 -8.79 -14.57 9.43
N GLU A 70 -9.81 -14.86 8.64
CA GLU A 70 -9.63 -15.42 7.29
C GLU A 70 -8.92 -14.45 6.36
N ASN A 71 -9.19 -13.14 6.48
CA ASN A 71 -8.73 -12.13 5.54
C ASN A 71 -7.56 -11.27 6.04
N PHE A 72 -7.37 -11.20 7.36
CA PHE A 72 -6.40 -10.33 8.02
C PHE A 72 -5.72 -11.04 9.20
N VAL A 73 -4.78 -10.34 9.82
CA VAL A 73 -4.30 -10.66 11.17
C VAL A 73 -4.80 -9.57 12.11
N PRO A 74 -5.78 -9.85 12.99
CA PRO A 74 -6.34 -8.85 13.89
C PRO A 74 -5.44 -8.57 15.11
N VAL A 75 -5.30 -7.30 15.45
CA VAL A 75 -4.40 -6.82 16.50
C VAL A 75 -5.03 -5.70 17.31
N LEU A 76 -4.84 -5.75 18.63
CA LEU A 76 -5.10 -4.65 19.54
C LEU A 76 -3.77 -4.03 19.96
N LEU A 77 -3.63 -2.73 19.75
CA LEU A 77 -2.51 -1.94 20.23
C LEU A 77 -2.76 -1.49 21.66
N ASN A 78 -1.71 -1.52 22.48
CA ASN A 78 -1.76 -1.10 23.87
C ASN A 78 -1.74 0.43 23.97
N GLU A 79 -2.69 1.03 24.69
CA GLU A 79 -2.78 2.50 24.83
C GLU A 79 -1.55 3.08 25.52
N THR A 80 -0.91 2.30 26.40
CA THR A 80 0.30 2.75 27.11
C THR A 80 1.51 2.94 26.20
N GLU A 81 1.48 2.38 24.98
CA GLU A 81 2.53 2.55 23.98
C GLU A 81 2.22 3.71 23.01
N TYR A 82 1.07 4.38 23.13
CA TYR A 82 0.64 5.42 22.19
C TYR A 82 1.70 6.51 21.98
N ASP A 83 2.25 7.06 23.07
CA ASP A 83 3.21 8.17 23.01
C ASP A 83 4.46 7.77 22.23
N ASP A 84 5.00 6.57 22.48
CA ASP A 84 6.19 6.05 21.80
C ASP A 84 5.94 5.91 20.29
N TRP A 85 4.79 5.34 19.91
CA TRP A 85 4.42 5.17 18.51
C TRP A 85 4.15 6.50 17.82
N TYR A 86 3.50 7.45 18.50
CA TYR A 86 3.23 8.77 17.94
C TYR A 86 4.52 9.54 17.68
N GLU A 87 5.50 9.45 18.59
CA GLU A 87 6.83 10.03 18.43
C GLU A 87 7.55 9.53 17.17
N GLU A 88 7.38 8.26 16.81
CA GLU A 88 7.97 7.69 15.59
C GLU A 88 7.40 8.28 14.29
N ILE A 89 6.14 8.71 14.31
CA ILE A 89 5.41 9.17 13.12
C ILE A 89 5.25 10.70 13.04
N LYS A 90 5.31 11.43 14.16
CA LYS A 90 4.86 12.83 14.26
C LYS A 90 5.47 13.79 13.23
N SER A 91 6.76 13.60 12.93
CA SER A 91 7.54 14.43 12.00
C SER A 91 7.72 13.81 10.61
N LYS A 92 7.37 12.52 10.47
CA LYS A 92 7.59 11.75 9.24
C LYS A 92 6.32 11.55 8.42
N ARG A 93 5.14 11.58 9.05
CA ARG A 93 3.87 11.21 8.42
C ARG A 93 2.96 12.42 8.23
N SER A 94 2.13 12.32 7.19
CA SER A 94 1.16 13.37 6.82
C SER A 94 0.13 13.63 7.92
N TYR A 95 -0.50 14.79 7.89
CA TYR A 95 -1.58 15.14 8.82
C TYR A 95 -2.69 14.07 8.86
N LEU A 96 -3.21 13.65 7.69
CA LEU A 96 -4.26 12.64 7.61
C LEU A 96 -3.83 11.27 8.17
N TYR A 97 -2.55 10.92 8.04
CA TYR A 97 -2.04 9.68 8.64
C TYR A 97 -2.10 9.76 10.16
N LYS A 98 -1.72 10.90 10.73
CA LYS A 98 -1.70 11.12 12.19
C LYS A 98 -3.10 11.19 12.78
N GLU A 99 -4.03 11.89 12.12
CA GLU A 99 -5.44 11.90 12.51
C GLU A 99 -6.04 10.49 12.53
N LYS A 100 -5.76 9.70 11.48
CA LYS A 100 -6.23 8.31 11.39
C LYS A 100 -5.55 7.38 12.40
N PHE A 101 -4.31 7.67 12.77
CA PHE A 101 -3.60 6.93 13.81
C PHE A 101 -4.21 7.19 15.19
N ASP A 102 -4.58 8.45 15.46
CA ASP A 102 -5.15 8.93 16.72
C ASP A 102 -6.61 8.49 16.96
N ASP A 103 -7.39 8.26 15.90
CA ASP A 103 -8.81 7.93 16.06
C ASP A 103 -9.09 6.48 16.53
N ASP A 104 -10.32 6.19 16.92
CA ASP A 104 -10.77 4.85 17.37
C ASP A 104 -11.10 3.88 16.22
N SER A 105 -10.85 4.28 14.97
CA SER A 105 -11.32 3.51 13.82
C SER A 105 -10.32 2.43 13.40
N ILE A 106 -10.79 1.44 12.65
CA ILE A 106 -9.94 0.36 12.14
C ILE A 106 -8.82 0.93 11.27
N LYS A 107 -7.59 0.49 11.53
CA LYS A 107 -6.40 0.75 10.73
C LYS A 107 -5.98 -0.53 10.00
N ILE A 108 -5.80 -0.44 8.68
CA ILE A 108 -5.22 -1.49 7.86
C ILE A 108 -3.75 -1.17 7.66
N MET A 109 -2.88 -2.03 8.17
CA MET A 109 -1.43 -1.86 8.11
C MET A 109 -0.78 -3.01 7.36
N ASP A 110 0.36 -2.74 6.71
CA ASP A 110 1.19 -3.81 6.18
C ASP A 110 1.97 -4.52 7.29
N ALA A 111 2.67 -5.60 6.95
CA ALA A 111 3.40 -6.39 7.93
C ALA A 111 4.60 -5.65 8.58
N ASN A 112 4.95 -4.45 8.12
CA ASN A 112 5.94 -3.59 8.79
C ASN A 112 5.29 -2.50 9.65
N GLY A 113 3.96 -2.47 9.72
CA GLY A 113 3.20 -1.54 10.56
C GLY A 113 2.90 -0.19 9.92
N ASN A 114 3.19 0.00 8.64
CA ASN A 114 2.80 1.22 7.96
C ASN A 114 1.34 1.15 7.48
N MET A 115 0.56 2.18 7.79
CA MET A 115 -0.88 2.21 7.51
C MET A 115 -1.18 2.50 6.03
N LEU A 116 -2.02 1.65 5.45
CA LEU A 116 -2.62 1.80 4.14
C LEU A 116 -3.88 2.67 4.19
N SER A 117 -4.80 2.35 5.13
CA SER A 117 -6.14 2.94 5.20
C SER A 117 -6.15 4.35 5.79
N THR A 118 -5.60 5.32 5.08
CA THR A 118 -5.51 6.73 5.54
C THR A 118 -6.70 7.59 5.11
N ALA A 119 -7.60 7.05 4.27
CA ALA A 119 -8.80 7.75 3.86
C ALA A 119 -9.86 7.73 4.98
N TYR A 120 -10.68 8.80 5.03
CA TYR A 120 -11.87 8.82 5.87
C TYR A 120 -12.85 7.75 5.40
N ILE A 121 -13.34 6.96 6.35
CA ILE A 121 -14.38 5.96 6.16
C ILE A 121 -15.47 6.30 7.18
N SER A 122 -16.74 6.28 6.75
CA SER A 122 -17.86 6.45 7.69
C SER A 122 -18.06 5.14 8.44
N TYR A 123 -18.05 5.22 9.77
CA TYR A 123 -18.23 4.08 10.67
C TYR A 123 -19.64 4.01 11.28
N ASP A 124 -20.58 4.82 10.78
CA ASP A 124 -21.94 4.92 11.33
C ASP A 124 -23.04 4.75 10.25
N PRO A 125 -23.44 3.51 9.93
CA PRO A 125 -22.74 2.26 10.23
C PRO A 125 -21.69 1.90 9.15
N LEU A 126 -20.57 1.28 9.55
CA LEU A 126 -19.55 0.82 8.62
C LEU A 126 -20.10 -0.28 7.70
N ASN A 127 -19.91 -0.16 6.38
CA ASN A 127 -20.16 -1.28 5.47
C ASN A 127 -19.00 -2.29 5.52
N PHE A 128 -19.11 -3.29 6.38
CA PHE A 128 -18.05 -4.25 6.65
C PHE A 128 -17.71 -5.11 5.43
N THR A 129 -18.71 -5.56 4.67
CA THR A 129 -18.47 -6.37 3.45
C THR A 129 -17.67 -5.58 2.41
N ALA A 130 -18.00 -4.30 2.19
CA ALA A 130 -17.24 -3.44 1.29
C ALA A 130 -15.83 -3.14 1.84
N PHE A 131 -15.71 -2.96 3.15
CA PHE A 131 -14.42 -2.73 3.82
C PHE A 131 -13.47 -3.92 3.66
N VAL A 132 -13.92 -5.14 3.97
CA VAL A 132 -13.13 -6.38 3.80
C VAL A 132 -12.71 -6.51 2.34
N LYS A 133 -13.65 -6.43 1.39
CA LYS A 133 -13.36 -6.55 -0.05
C LYS A 133 -12.32 -5.53 -0.54
N ARG A 134 -12.28 -4.34 0.04
CA ARG A 134 -11.33 -3.28 -0.33
C ARG A 134 -9.94 -3.56 0.22
N TYR A 135 -9.83 -4.07 1.44
CA TYR A 135 -8.56 -4.11 2.18
C TYR A 135 -7.98 -5.51 2.41
N SER A 136 -8.70 -6.59 2.09
CA SER A 136 -8.23 -7.98 2.15
C SER A 136 -7.22 -8.26 1.03
N LEU A 137 -6.04 -7.66 1.14
CA LEU A 137 -5.00 -7.73 0.13
C LEU A 137 -4.11 -8.94 0.33
N ASP A 138 -3.95 -9.72 -0.74
CA ASP A 138 -2.92 -10.75 -0.83
C ASP A 138 -1.57 -10.05 -1.04
N THR A 139 -0.71 -10.15 -0.04
CA THR A 139 0.62 -9.52 -0.03
C THR A 139 1.73 -10.44 -0.54
N SER A 140 1.41 -11.61 -1.11
CA SER A 140 2.41 -12.55 -1.67
C SER A 140 3.30 -11.90 -2.72
N PHE A 141 2.77 -10.96 -3.50
CA PHE A 141 3.54 -10.20 -4.49
C PHE A 141 4.64 -9.32 -3.87
N LEU A 142 4.50 -8.96 -2.59
CA LEU A 142 5.39 -8.08 -1.83
C LEU A 142 6.28 -8.87 -0.83
N GLU A 143 6.05 -10.18 -0.69
CA GLU A 143 6.59 -10.99 0.41
C GLU A 143 8.11 -10.87 0.55
N GLN A 144 8.83 -10.96 -0.58
CA GLN A 144 10.28 -10.92 -0.57
C GLN A 144 10.81 -9.55 -0.15
N GLU A 145 10.23 -8.48 -0.66
CA GLU A 145 10.62 -7.11 -0.33
C GLU A 145 10.28 -6.73 1.11
N ILE A 146 9.13 -7.18 1.62
CA ILE A 146 8.77 -7.03 3.04
C ILE A 146 9.78 -7.78 3.92
N ARG A 147 10.10 -9.05 3.59
CA ARG A 147 11.12 -9.84 4.31
C ARG A 147 12.48 -9.15 4.32
N ASN A 148 12.88 -8.55 3.21
CA ASN A 148 14.17 -7.87 3.10
C ASN A 148 14.21 -6.62 4.00
N TYR A 149 13.15 -5.81 3.98
CA TYR A 149 13.02 -4.63 4.84
C TYR A 149 13.05 -5.01 6.33
N GLN A 150 12.30 -6.03 6.76
CA GLN A 150 12.32 -6.48 8.16
C GLN A 150 13.68 -7.01 8.62
N ARG A 151 14.46 -7.61 7.72
CA ARG A 151 15.79 -8.14 8.06
C ARG A 151 16.79 -7.02 8.25
N ASN A 152 16.84 -6.08 7.30
CA ASN A 152 17.78 -4.97 7.29
C ASN A 152 17.07 -3.72 6.77
N VAL A 153 16.96 -2.69 7.59
CA VAL A 153 16.39 -1.40 7.19
C VAL A 153 17.53 -0.51 6.66
N ASP A 154 17.58 -0.33 5.35
CA ASP A 154 18.57 0.50 4.66
C ASP A 154 17.97 1.13 3.39
N PHE A 155 18.77 1.88 2.63
CA PHE A 155 18.32 2.47 1.37
C PHE A 155 17.70 1.43 0.44
N TYR A 156 18.35 0.30 0.21
CA TYR A 156 17.94 -0.66 -0.80
C TYR A 156 16.66 -1.37 -0.39
N SER A 157 16.55 -1.81 0.86
CA SER A 157 15.37 -2.51 1.32
C SER A 157 14.14 -1.59 1.34
N ALA A 158 14.29 -0.33 1.77
CA ALA A 158 13.24 0.68 1.72
C ALA A 158 12.86 1.03 0.27
N PHE A 159 13.85 1.30 -0.59
CA PHE A 159 13.64 1.65 -1.99
C PHE A 159 12.92 0.53 -2.77
N TYR A 160 13.39 -0.72 -2.65
CA TYR A 160 12.81 -1.84 -3.39
C TYR A 160 11.39 -2.15 -2.91
N LEU A 161 11.11 -2.08 -1.60
CA LEU A 161 9.75 -2.24 -1.09
C LEU A 161 8.83 -1.11 -1.57
N GLY A 162 9.26 0.14 -1.45
CA GLY A 162 8.52 1.30 -1.96
C GLY A 162 8.21 1.19 -3.45
N SER A 163 9.20 0.81 -4.27
CA SER A 163 9.03 0.57 -5.70
C SER A 163 8.06 -0.60 -5.98
N LYS A 164 8.15 -1.68 -5.21
CA LYS A 164 7.28 -2.86 -5.39
C LYS A 164 5.82 -2.56 -5.10
N TYR A 165 5.54 -1.68 -4.14
CA TYR A 165 4.19 -1.18 -3.92
C TYR A 165 3.66 -0.37 -5.12
N VAL A 166 4.51 0.37 -5.84
CA VAL A 166 4.09 1.04 -7.09
C VAL A 166 3.70 0.02 -8.17
N ASP A 167 4.46 -1.07 -8.29
CA ASP A 167 4.11 -2.16 -9.20
C ASP A 167 2.78 -2.83 -8.80
N TYR A 168 2.62 -3.10 -7.50
CA TYR A 168 1.40 -3.72 -6.96
C TYR A 168 0.15 -2.87 -7.23
N ALA A 169 0.27 -1.55 -7.13
CA ALA A 169 -0.81 -0.60 -7.39
C ALA A 169 -1.39 -0.64 -8.83
N ILE A 170 -0.70 -1.26 -9.79
CA ILE A 170 -1.25 -1.50 -11.14
C ILE A 170 -2.42 -2.48 -11.10
N TYR A 171 -2.37 -3.45 -10.20
CA TYR A 171 -3.29 -4.59 -10.14
C TYR A 171 -4.47 -4.34 -9.22
N THR A 172 -4.60 -3.14 -8.64
CA THR A 172 -5.65 -2.80 -7.68
C THR A 172 -6.68 -1.82 -8.25
N SER A 173 -7.80 -1.69 -7.52
CA SER A 173 -8.88 -0.76 -7.87
C SER A 173 -8.41 0.69 -7.81
N ASP A 174 -9.09 1.57 -8.55
CA ASP A 174 -8.77 3.00 -8.64
C ASP A 174 -8.77 3.70 -7.27
N GLU A 175 -9.73 3.35 -6.40
CA GLU A 175 -9.83 3.89 -5.04
C GLU A 175 -8.64 3.48 -4.17
N LEU A 176 -8.26 2.20 -4.21
CA LEU A 176 -7.19 1.65 -3.39
C LEU A 176 -5.80 2.06 -3.91
N ARG A 177 -5.68 2.27 -5.22
CA ARG A 177 -4.43 2.67 -5.88
C ARG A 177 -3.80 3.89 -5.23
N LEU A 178 -4.60 4.90 -4.89
CA LEU A 178 -4.09 6.10 -4.23
C LEU A 178 -3.49 5.78 -2.85
N GLU A 179 -4.14 4.92 -2.07
CA GLU A 179 -3.67 4.52 -0.74
C GLU A 179 -2.39 3.69 -0.83
N ILE A 180 -2.29 2.76 -1.78
CA ILE A 180 -1.06 1.98 -2.01
C ILE A 180 0.09 2.89 -2.44
N ILE A 181 -0.18 3.90 -3.27
CA ILE A 181 0.85 4.88 -3.67
C ILE A 181 1.29 5.73 -2.47
N LYS A 182 0.39 6.08 -1.54
CA LYS A 182 0.78 6.74 -0.29
C LYS A 182 1.63 5.84 0.62
N LEU A 183 1.29 4.55 0.70
CA LEU A 183 2.10 3.56 1.44
C LEU A 183 3.48 3.36 0.80
N SER A 184 3.54 3.28 -0.53
CA SER A 184 4.80 3.29 -1.29
C SER A 184 5.65 4.51 -0.95
N GLN A 185 5.03 5.69 -0.90
CA GLN A 185 5.72 6.95 -0.64
C GLN A 185 6.42 6.96 0.72
N ILE A 186 5.82 6.36 1.76
CA ILE A 186 6.45 6.22 3.08
C ILE A 186 7.83 5.56 2.98
N TYR A 187 7.92 4.43 2.26
CA TYR A 187 9.19 3.71 2.10
C TYR A 187 10.19 4.45 1.21
N LEU A 188 9.71 5.19 0.20
CA LEU A 188 10.58 5.99 -0.65
C LEU A 188 11.15 7.20 0.08
N GLU A 189 10.40 7.81 1.00
CA GLU A 189 10.88 8.90 1.86
C GLU A 189 11.95 8.40 2.84
N GLU A 190 11.78 7.19 3.38
CA GLU A 190 12.82 6.55 4.19
C GLU A 190 14.08 6.25 3.39
N ALA A 191 13.93 5.72 2.17
CA ALA A 191 15.05 5.53 1.25
C ALA A 191 15.78 6.85 0.97
N GLU A 192 15.05 7.93 0.70
CA GLU A 192 15.62 9.26 0.48
C GLU A 192 16.41 9.74 1.72
N ALA A 193 15.86 9.58 2.92
CA ALA A 193 16.56 9.90 4.17
C ALA A 193 17.86 9.10 4.34
N PHE A 194 17.89 7.81 3.95
CA PHE A 194 19.13 7.03 3.99
C PHE A 194 20.19 7.55 3.02
N LEU A 195 19.80 8.04 1.84
CA LEU A 195 20.75 8.66 0.89
C LEU A 195 21.36 9.95 1.43
N GLU A 196 20.61 10.72 2.23
CA GLU A 196 21.12 11.97 2.81
C GLU A 196 22.08 11.73 3.98
N LEU A 197 21.90 10.62 4.71
CA LEU A 197 22.66 10.31 5.91
C LEU A 197 23.91 9.46 5.66
N GLN A 198 24.00 8.77 4.52
CA GLN A 198 25.04 7.79 4.24
C GLN A 198 25.77 8.09 2.92
N ASN A 199 27.07 7.80 2.88
CA ASN A 199 27.89 7.99 1.68
C ASN A 199 27.83 6.74 0.78
N TYR A 200 27.01 6.78 -0.26
CA TYR A 200 26.95 5.74 -1.29
C TYR A 200 27.86 6.09 -2.47
N GLU A 201 28.66 5.14 -2.97
CA GLU A 201 29.53 5.36 -4.14
C GLU A 201 28.74 5.82 -5.39
N ASN A 202 27.49 5.36 -5.51
CA ASN A 202 26.61 5.63 -6.65
C ASN A 202 25.44 6.57 -6.30
N GLU A 203 25.59 7.45 -5.30
CA GLU A 203 24.52 8.30 -4.76
C GLU A 203 23.70 9.02 -5.84
N ASN A 204 24.34 9.62 -6.84
CA ASN A 204 23.64 10.33 -7.93
C ASN A 204 22.73 9.40 -8.76
N VAL A 205 23.20 8.18 -9.04
CA VAL A 205 22.41 7.17 -9.78
C VAL A 205 21.22 6.71 -8.95
N LEU A 206 21.41 6.58 -7.64
CA LEU A 206 20.35 6.20 -6.70
C LEU A 206 19.30 7.31 -6.55
N LYS A 207 19.72 8.58 -6.46
CA LYS A 207 18.83 9.74 -6.46
C LYS A 207 18.01 9.84 -7.75
N GLU A 208 18.66 9.68 -8.91
CA GLU A 208 17.96 9.63 -10.20
C GLU A 208 16.91 8.52 -10.22
N ARG A 209 17.29 7.31 -9.77
CA ARG A 209 16.38 6.18 -9.74
C ARG A 209 15.18 6.41 -8.82
N LEU A 210 15.41 6.97 -7.63
CA LEU A 210 14.36 7.34 -6.68
C LEU A 210 13.39 8.37 -7.27
N GLU A 211 13.90 9.40 -7.94
CA GLU A 211 13.08 10.39 -8.64
C GLU A 211 12.26 9.77 -9.79
N LEU A 212 12.83 8.82 -10.52
CA LEU A 212 12.09 8.10 -11.57
C LEU A 212 10.96 7.24 -10.99
N VAL A 213 11.14 6.61 -9.83
CA VAL A 213 10.05 5.88 -9.15
C VAL A 213 8.97 6.86 -8.64
N LYS A 214 9.33 8.05 -8.15
CA LYS A 214 8.35 9.10 -7.84
C LYS A 214 7.59 9.58 -9.10
N VAL A 215 8.27 9.66 -10.25
CA VAL A 215 7.59 9.90 -11.54
C VAL A 215 6.67 8.73 -11.90
N TYR A 216 7.08 7.50 -11.59
CA TYR A 216 6.28 6.32 -11.82
C TYR A 216 4.97 6.32 -11.01
N GLN A 217 5.02 6.72 -9.74
CA GLN A 217 3.81 6.93 -8.94
C GLN A 217 2.80 7.87 -9.63
N GLU A 218 3.27 8.97 -10.23
CA GLU A 218 2.41 9.92 -10.95
C GLU A 218 1.77 9.29 -12.19
N LEU A 219 2.50 8.39 -12.88
CA LEU A 219 1.96 7.63 -14.00
C LEU A 219 0.83 6.72 -13.52
N ILE A 220 1.05 5.98 -12.43
CA ILE A 220 0.07 5.07 -11.83
C ILE A 220 -1.17 5.83 -11.34
N LEU A 221 -0.99 7.06 -10.84
CA LEU A 221 -2.08 7.99 -10.51
C LEU A 221 -2.74 8.66 -11.74
N ASN A 222 -2.51 8.14 -12.95
CA ASN A 222 -3.06 8.62 -14.21
C ASN A 222 -2.78 10.11 -14.50
N LYS A 223 -1.53 10.55 -14.28
CA LYS A 223 -1.07 11.92 -14.59
C LYS A 223 -0.02 11.96 -15.71
N PRO A 224 -0.31 11.41 -16.91
CA PRO A 224 0.67 11.23 -17.98
C PRO A 224 1.33 12.54 -18.45
N ARG A 225 0.60 13.67 -18.51
CA ARG A 225 1.21 14.97 -18.86
C ARG A 225 2.24 15.44 -17.83
N LYS A 226 1.97 15.19 -16.55
CA LYS A 226 2.90 15.53 -15.46
C LYS A 226 4.15 14.66 -15.54
N VAL A 227 3.98 13.37 -15.86
CA VAL A 227 5.07 12.42 -16.12
C VAL A 227 5.96 12.91 -17.25
N ILE A 228 5.39 13.19 -18.44
CA ILE A 228 6.14 13.67 -19.60
C ILE A 228 6.92 14.95 -19.27
N ARG A 229 6.31 15.89 -18.53
CA ARG A 229 6.97 17.13 -18.09
C ARG A 229 8.14 16.86 -17.15
N LYS A 230 7.97 15.98 -16.15
CA LYS A 230 9.04 15.62 -15.21
C LYS A 230 10.19 14.90 -15.93
N LEU A 231 9.88 13.94 -16.80
CA LEU A 231 10.90 13.23 -17.58
C LEU A 231 11.70 14.17 -18.49
N LYS A 232 11.05 15.13 -19.16
CA LYS A 232 11.75 16.16 -19.98
C LYS A 232 12.67 17.07 -19.16
N LYS A 233 12.39 17.25 -17.87
CA LYS A 233 13.27 18.00 -16.96
C LYS A 233 14.48 17.15 -16.60
N LEU A 234 14.27 15.88 -16.26
CA LEU A 234 15.34 14.92 -15.95
C LEU A 234 16.24 14.65 -17.16
N SER A 235 15.70 14.57 -18.38
CA SER A 235 16.46 14.33 -19.60
C SER A 235 17.37 15.50 -20.03
N LYS A 236 17.35 16.63 -19.31
CA LYS A 236 18.36 17.69 -19.48
C LYS A 236 19.68 17.30 -18.83
N GLU A 237 19.65 16.33 -17.92
CA GLU A 237 20.79 15.69 -17.30
C GLU A 237 21.04 14.36 -18.04
N GLU A 238 22.29 13.87 -18.02
CA GLU A 238 22.64 12.60 -18.63
C GLU A 238 22.08 11.45 -17.78
N ILE A 239 21.09 10.74 -18.31
CA ILE A 239 20.43 9.62 -17.61
C ILE A 239 21.37 8.42 -17.55
N SER A 240 21.56 7.86 -16.35
CA SER A 240 22.37 6.67 -16.14
C SER A 240 21.85 5.49 -16.97
N ASP A 241 22.75 4.70 -17.54
CA ASP A 241 22.42 3.50 -18.32
C ASP A 241 21.48 2.53 -17.57
N THR A 242 21.68 2.42 -16.24
CA THR A 242 20.89 1.55 -15.36
C THR A 242 19.42 1.96 -15.22
N ASN A 243 19.08 3.19 -15.60
CA ASN A 243 17.76 3.79 -15.44
C ASN A 243 17.04 4.05 -16.79
N LYS A 244 17.74 3.91 -17.92
CA LYS A 244 17.18 4.11 -19.27
C LYS A 244 15.93 3.25 -19.53
N SER A 245 15.93 2.00 -19.08
CA SER A 245 14.76 1.11 -19.25
C SER A 245 13.51 1.63 -18.54
N LEU A 246 13.65 2.23 -17.35
CA LEU A 246 12.51 2.79 -16.61
C LEU A 246 12.00 4.05 -17.32
N VAL A 247 12.92 4.91 -17.77
CA VAL A 247 12.57 6.12 -18.55
C VAL A 247 11.81 5.77 -19.82
N ALA A 248 12.28 4.78 -20.58
CA ALA A 248 11.62 4.31 -21.79
C ALA A 248 10.19 3.82 -21.50
N PHE A 249 10.03 3.02 -20.45
CA PHE A 249 8.71 2.54 -20.01
C PHE A 249 7.78 3.69 -19.62
N LEU A 250 8.26 4.68 -18.85
CA LEU A 250 7.46 5.81 -18.40
C LEU A 250 7.02 6.69 -19.57
N TYR A 251 7.92 7.01 -20.50
CA TYR A 251 7.57 7.75 -21.71
C TYR A 251 6.58 7.00 -22.57
N TYR A 252 6.87 5.73 -22.91
CA TYR A 252 6.00 4.90 -23.72
C TYR A 252 4.57 4.87 -23.16
N THR A 253 4.45 4.58 -21.87
CA THR A 253 3.14 4.41 -21.22
C THR A 253 2.40 5.75 -21.13
N ALA A 254 3.08 6.84 -20.75
CA ALA A 254 2.47 8.16 -20.68
C ALA A 254 1.97 8.64 -22.06
N TYR A 255 2.77 8.46 -23.12
CA TYR A 255 2.36 8.81 -24.48
C TYR A 255 1.23 7.91 -25.00
N LYS A 256 1.20 6.64 -24.58
CA LYS A 256 0.11 5.74 -24.96
C LYS A 256 -1.22 6.16 -24.33
N ILE A 257 -1.21 6.62 -23.07
CA ILE A 257 -2.39 7.20 -22.40
C ILE A 257 -2.83 8.49 -23.11
N GLU A 258 -1.89 9.38 -23.46
CA GLU A 258 -2.18 10.62 -24.22
C GLU A 258 -2.51 10.38 -25.71
N ARG A 259 -2.48 9.13 -26.19
CA ARG A 259 -2.75 8.71 -27.57
C ARG A 259 -1.80 9.31 -28.63
N ASP A 260 -0.60 9.72 -28.23
CA ASP A 260 0.43 10.25 -29.13
C ASP A 260 1.17 9.12 -29.88
N GLN A 261 0.63 8.69 -31.02
CA GLN A 261 1.18 7.54 -31.76
C GLN A 261 2.62 7.75 -32.24
N LYS A 262 3.02 8.99 -32.54
CA LYS A 262 4.37 9.29 -33.02
C LYS A 262 5.39 8.98 -31.92
N ASN A 263 5.17 9.52 -30.72
CA ASN A 263 6.07 9.27 -29.60
C ASN A 263 5.94 7.84 -29.06
N VAL A 264 4.76 7.21 -29.13
CA VAL A 264 4.60 5.79 -28.80
C VAL A 264 5.48 4.92 -29.69
N ALA A 265 5.50 5.14 -31.00
CA ALA A 265 6.32 4.34 -31.92
C ALA A 265 7.81 4.49 -31.63
N LEU A 266 8.26 5.70 -31.28
CA LEU A 266 9.65 6.01 -30.93
C LEU A 266 10.09 5.28 -29.65
N TRP A 267 9.28 5.32 -28.59
CA TRP A 267 9.67 4.71 -27.31
C TRP A 267 9.45 3.19 -27.26
N LYS A 268 8.57 2.63 -28.10
CA LYS A 268 8.23 1.20 -28.07
C LYS A 268 9.45 0.30 -28.30
N THR A 269 10.42 0.71 -29.10
CA THR A 269 11.63 -0.09 -29.40
C THR A 269 12.55 -0.25 -28.20
N GLU A 270 12.48 0.69 -27.25
CA GLU A 270 13.32 0.74 -26.06
C GLU A 270 12.68 0.04 -24.84
N VAL A 271 11.45 -0.45 -24.98
CA VAL A 271 10.69 -1.05 -23.87
C VAL A 271 10.70 -2.58 -23.99
N SER A 272 11.09 -3.25 -22.91
CA SER A 272 11.07 -4.71 -22.83
C SER A 272 9.67 -5.29 -22.99
N LEU A 273 9.57 -6.56 -23.43
CA LEU A 273 8.27 -7.25 -23.57
C LEU A 273 7.49 -7.32 -22.24
N VAL A 274 8.20 -7.44 -21.11
CA VAL A 274 7.58 -7.47 -19.77
C VAL A 274 6.94 -6.11 -19.48
N ASN A 275 7.68 -5.02 -19.70
CA ASN A 275 7.20 -3.66 -19.47
C ASN A 275 6.06 -3.28 -20.44
N LEU A 276 6.07 -3.79 -21.68
CA LEU A 276 4.95 -3.61 -22.61
C LEU A 276 3.66 -4.30 -22.09
N LYS A 277 3.78 -5.51 -21.52
CA LYS A 277 2.63 -6.20 -20.90
C LYS A 277 2.12 -5.44 -19.69
N GLN A 278 3.01 -4.98 -18.82
CA GLN A 278 2.66 -4.18 -17.64
C GLN A 278 1.95 -2.87 -18.03
N ALA A 279 2.47 -2.15 -19.02
CA ALA A 279 1.81 -0.96 -19.57
C ALA A 279 0.41 -1.29 -20.11
N HIS A 280 0.24 -2.40 -20.82
CA HIS A 280 -1.05 -2.82 -21.35
C HIS A 280 -2.07 -3.12 -20.24
N ILE A 281 -1.66 -3.83 -19.18
CA ILE A 281 -2.49 -4.13 -18.02
C ILE A 281 -2.97 -2.84 -17.37
N PHE A 282 -2.04 -1.92 -17.08
CA PHE A 282 -2.35 -0.64 -16.47
C PHE A 282 -3.30 0.21 -17.35
N ILE A 283 -3.00 0.36 -18.64
CA ILE A 283 -3.84 1.17 -19.54
C ILE A 283 -5.25 0.59 -19.67
N ASN A 284 -5.42 -0.73 -19.58
CA ASN A 284 -6.73 -1.34 -19.60
C ASN A 284 -7.47 -1.18 -18.26
N SER A 285 -6.77 -1.12 -17.13
CA SER A 285 -7.43 -0.86 -15.84
C SER A 285 -8.02 0.55 -15.79
N LEU A 286 -7.40 1.54 -16.44
CA LEU A 286 -7.91 2.91 -16.57
C LEU A 286 -9.20 3.06 -17.40
N LYS A 287 -9.66 2.01 -18.08
CA LYS A 287 -10.88 2.03 -18.92
C LYS A 287 -12.11 1.44 -18.22
N LYS A 288 -11.93 0.86 -17.05
CA LYS A 288 -13.01 0.25 -16.25
C LYS A 288 -13.66 1.31 -15.38
#